data_AF-A0A7K2MIB4-F1
#
_entry.id   AF-A0A7K2MIB4-F1
#
_cell.length_a   1.000
_cell.length_b   1.000
_cell.length_c   1.000
_cell.angle_alpha   90.00
_cell.angle_beta   90.00
_cell.angle_gamma   90.00
#
_symmetry.space_group_name_H-M   'P 1'
#
loop_
_entity.id
_entity.type
_entity.pdbx_description
1 polymer ?
#
loop_
_entity_poly.entity_id
_entity_poly.type
_entity_poly.pdbx_seq_one_letter_code
_entity_poly.pdbx_strand_id
1 'polypeptide(L)'
;MPATHHSSASPASPAAGAFPAPSAEPPTVVGRIPVLDVRPVVQRGRRPAKAVTGESFEVSATVFREGHDAVAANVVLRDPRGRPGPWTPMR
;
A
#
# COMPACT_ATOMS: atom_id res chain seq x y z
N MET A 1 -2.99 -33.45 -51.77
CA MET A 1 -2.73 -32.00 -51.66
C MET A 1 -3.95 -31.24 -52.17
N PRO A 2 -4.47 -30.17 -51.50
CA PRO A 2 -4.79 -29.93 -50.08
C PRO A 2 -6.33 -29.98 -49.81
N ALA A 3 -6.81 -30.53 -48.69
CA ALA A 3 -7.35 -29.87 -47.47
C ALA A 3 -8.48 -28.84 -47.71
N THR A 4 -9.71 -28.99 -47.21
CA THR A 4 -10.08 -28.67 -45.81
C THR A 4 -11.60 -28.78 -45.66
N HIS A 5 -12.12 -29.38 -44.58
CA HIS A 5 -13.29 -28.90 -43.82
C HIS A 5 -13.26 -29.57 -42.44
N HIS A 6 -12.34 -29.13 -41.57
CA HIS A 6 -12.44 -29.42 -40.14
C HIS A 6 -13.15 -28.22 -39.51
N SER A 7 -14.44 -28.35 -39.25
CA SER A 7 -15.17 -27.40 -38.41
C SER A 7 -14.74 -27.63 -36.97
N SER A 8 -13.70 -26.93 -36.53
CA SER A 8 -13.31 -26.88 -35.13
C SER A 8 -14.19 -25.89 -34.39
N ALA A 9 -15.11 -26.38 -33.56
CA ALA A 9 -15.75 -25.56 -32.54
C ALA A 9 -14.68 -25.11 -31.54
N SER A 10 -14.55 -23.81 -31.30
CA SER A 10 -13.70 -23.29 -30.22
C SER A 10 -14.25 -23.76 -28.87
N PRO A 11 -13.41 -24.32 -27.97
CA PRO A 11 -13.84 -24.53 -26.60
C PRO A 11 -14.00 -23.15 -25.93
N ALA A 12 -15.16 -22.93 -25.31
CA ALA A 12 -15.42 -21.75 -24.51
C ALA A 12 -14.37 -21.63 -23.39
N SER A 13 -13.72 -20.46 -23.29
CA SER A 13 -12.86 -20.12 -22.14
C SER A 13 -13.65 -20.30 -20.84
N PRO A 14 -13.11 -20.98 -19.81
CA PRO A 14 -13.73 -20.97 -18.50
C PRO A 14 -13.76 -19.52 -18.01
N ALA A 15 -14.95 -19.04 -17.67
CA ALA A 15 -15.15 -17.73 -17.09
C ALA A 15 -14.20 -17.59 -15.88
N ALA A 16 -13.29 -16.62 -15.98
CA ALA A 16 -12.44 -16.21 -14.87
C ALA A 16 -13.36 -16.04 -13.65
N GLY A 17 -13.07 -16.77 -12.58
CA GLY A 17 -13.83 -16.73 -11.34
C GLY A 17 -14.07 -15.27 -10.97
N ALA A 18 -15.34 -14.88 -10.97
CA ALA A 18 -15.75 -13.57 -10.50
C ALA A 18 -15.30 -13.48 -9.04
N PHE A 19 -14.22 -12.72 -8.79
CA PHE A 19 -13.94 -12.27 -7.44
C PHE A 19 -15.19 -11.55 -6.98
N PRO A 20 -15.84 -11.96 -5.88
CA PRO A 20 -17.00 -11.24 -5.39
C PRO A 20 -16.57 -9.79 -5.20
N ALA A 21 -17.31 -8.88 -5.84
CA ALA A 21 -17.14 -7.46 -5.62
C ALA A 21 -17.11 -7.22 -4.10
N PRO A 22 -16.18 -6.40 -3.58
CA PRO A 22 -16.13 -6.13 -2.15
C PRO A 22 -17.52 -5.66 -1.72
N SER A 23 -18.09 -6.36 -0.74
CA SER A 23 -19.33 -5.94 -0.10
C SER A 23 -19.12 -4.51 0.38
N ALA A 24 -20.11 -3.63 0.13
CA ALA A 24 -20.02 -2.20 0.45
C ALA A 24 -20.12 -1.96 1.96
N GLU A 25 -19.17 -2.52 2.71
CA GLU A 25 -18.94 -2.19 4.10
C GLU A 25 -18.35 -0.77 4.16
N PRO A 26 -18.77 0.05 5.13
CA PRO A 26 -18.21 1.38 5.28
C PRO A 26 -16.69 1.27 5.52
N PRO A 27 -15.88 2.11 4.87
CA PRO A 27 -14.43 2.05 5.02
C PRO A 27 -14.03 2.30 6.48
N THR A 28 -13.17 1.45 7.02
CA THR A 28 -12.63 1.63 8.36
C THR A 28 -11.54 2.70 8.35
N VAL A 29 -11.45 3.47 9.43
CA VAL A 29 -10.38 4.49 9.61
C VAL A 29 -9.02 3.83 9.86
N VAL A 30 -9.01 2.62 10.41
CA VAL A 30 -7.79 1.86 10.75
C VAL A 30 -7.65 0.68 9.79
N GLY A 31 -6.43 0.48 9.28
CA GLY A 31 -6.07 -0.67 8.44
C GLY A 31 -5.79 -1.93 9.25
N ARG A 32 -5.45 -3.02 8.56
CA ARG A 32 -5.20 -4.34 9.19
C ARG A 32 -4.08 -4.32 10.23
N ILE A 33 -2.99 -3.59 9.95
CA ILE A 33 -1.90 -3.34 10.90
C ILE A 33 -2.00 -1.86 11.28
N PRO A 34 -2.44 -1.52 12.50
CA PRO A 34 -2.51 -0.14 12.95
C PRO A 34 -1.16 0.59 12.80
N VAL A 35 -1.19 1.72 12.09
CA VAL A 35 -0.10 2.71 12.01
C VAL A 35 -0.72 4.05 12.38
N LEU A 36 -0.53 4.48 13.62
CA LEU A 36 -1.20 5.62 14.22
C LEU A 36 -0.20 6.70 14.64
N ASP A 37 -0.68 7.92 14.88
CA ASP A 37 0.10 9.04 15.43
C ASP A 37 1.47 9.26 14.75
N VAL A 38 1.46 9.38 13.42
CA VAL A 38 2.69 9.65 12.66
C VAL A 38 3.21 11.05 12.97
N ARG A 39 4.49 11.15 13.30
CA ARG A 39 5.19 12.40 13.64
C ARG A 39 6.47 12.55 12.80
N PRO A 40 6.91 13.78 12.52
CA PRO A 40 6.39 15.06 13.01
C PRO A 40 5.08 15.49 12.32
N VAL A 41 4.12 15.97 13.11
CA VAL A 41 2.84 16.53 12.61
C VAL A 41 2.64 17.94 13.12
N VAL A 42 2.34 18.88 12.22
CA VAL A 42 2.09 20.30 12.56
C VAL A 42 0.63 20.63 12.29
N GLN A 43 -0.06 21.18 13.29
CA GLN A 43 -1.48 21.54 13.21
C GLN A 43 -2.37 20.42 12.65
N ARG A 44 -2.18 19.17 13.12
CA ARG A 44 -2.90 17.98 12.64
C ARG A 44 -2.81 17.77 11.12
N GLY A 45 -1.65 18.09 10.53
CA GLY A 45 -1.38 17.94 9.10
C GLY A 45 -1.80 19.13 8.23
N ARG A 46 -2.38 20.19 8.82
CA ARG A 46 -2.78 21.41 8.08
C ARG A 46 -1.60 22.27 7.66
N ARG A 47 -0.43 22.06 8.27
CA ARG A 47 0.81 22.76 7.94
C ARG A 47 1.94 21.75 7.77
N PRO A 48 2.90 22.03 6.88
CA PRO A 48 4.04 21.15 6.68
C PRO A 48 4.98 21.19 7.89
N ALA A 49 5.56 20.04 8.23
CA ALA A 49 6.80 20.00 8.99
C ALA A 49 7.95 20.62 8.16
N LYS A 50 9.01 21.05 8.82
CA LYS A 50 10.13 21.74 8.16
C LYS A 50 11.41 20.95 8.37
N ALA A 51 12.26 21.00 7.35
CA ALA A 51 13.65 20.57 7.37
C ALA A 51 14.41 21.40 6.33
N VAL A 52 15.73 21.44 6.44
CA VAL A 52 16.62 21.99 5.41
C VAL A 52 17.38 20.88 4.67
N THR A 53 17.96 21.21 3.53
CA THR A 53 18.76 20.25 2.75
C THR A 53 19.90 19.69 3.59
N GLY A 54 19.97 18.36 3.70
CA GLY A 54 21.00 17.65 4.46
C GLY A 54 20.71 17.50 5.96
N GLU A 55 19.62 18.10 6.47
CA GLU A 55 19.19 17.92 7.85
C GLU A 55 18.59 16.52 8.06
N SER A 56 19.02 15.84 9.13
CA SER A 56 18.43 14.58 9.57
C SER A 56 17.39 14.85 10.66
N PHE A 57 16.23 14.21 10.55
CA PHE A 57 15.17 14.27 11.55
C PHE A 57 14.50 12.90 11.71
N GLU A 58 13.88 12.67 12.87
CA GLU A 58 13.19 11.42 13.18
C GLU A 58 11.75 11.43 12.66
N VAL A 59 11.34 10.30 12.09
CA VAL A 59 9.93 9.99 11.79
C VAL A 59 9.51 8.87 12.73
N SER A 60 8.40 9.07 13.45
CA SER A 60 7.87 8.08 14.40
C SER A 60 6.39 7.82 14.18
N ALA A 61 5.92 6.66 14.62
CA ALA A 61 4.52 6.24 14.56
C ALA A 61 4.26 5.16 15.62
N THR A 62 3.02 5.03 16.06
CA THR A 62 2.55 3.89 16.85
C THR A 62 2.16 2.75 15.92
N VAL A 63 2.99 1.72 15.84
CA VAL A 63 2.76 0.55 14.97
C VAL A 63 2.61 -0.70 15.82
N PHE A 64 1.52 -1.44 15.63
CA PHE A 64 1.26 -2.70 16.33
C PHE A 64 0.30 -3.58 15.52
N ARG A 65 0.08 -4.81 15.99
CA ARG A 65 -0.92 -5.73 15.44
C ARG A 65 -1.61 -6.50 16.56
N GLU A 66 -2.72 -7.16 16.23
CA GLU A 66 -3.36 -8.12 17.11
C GLU A 66 -2.50 -9.38 17.29
N GLY A 67 -2.61 -10.01 18.47
CA GLY A 67 -1.82 -11.17 18.85
C GLY A 67 -0.39 -10.82 19.27
N HIS A 68 0.50 -11.81 19.24
CA HIS A 68 1.88 -11.72 19.74
C HIS A 68 2.95 -11.75 18.65
N ASP A 69 2.51 -11.80 17.39
CA ASP A 69 3.42 -11.82 16.25
C ASP A 69 4.18 -10.49 16.16
N ALA A 70 5.44 -10.58 15.74
CA ALA A 70 6.27 -9.40 15.50
C ALA A 70 5.68 -8.50 14.39
N VAL A 71 6.00 -7.22 14.47
CA VAL A 71 5.75 -6.20 13.43
C VAL A 71 7.04 -5.48 13.08
N ALA A 72 7.10 -4.99 11.85
CA ALA A 72 8.14 -4.08 11.39
C ALA A 72 7.50 -2.97 10.56
N ALA A 73 8.16 -1.82 10.52
CA ALA A 73 7.72 -0.67 9.73
C ALA A 73 8.89 -0.04 8.97
N ASN A 74 8.59 0.69 7.90
CA ASN A 74 9.57 1.46 7.15
C ASN A 74 9.04 2.89 6.91
N VAL A 75 9.97 3.82 6.73
CA VAL A 75 9.65 5.19 6.31
C VAL A 75 9.81 5.29 4.81
N VAL A 76 8.78 5.83 4.15
CA VAL A 76 8.83 6.16 2.72
C VAL A 76 8.77 7.68 2.57
N LEU A 77 9.94 8.30 2.43
CA LEU A 77 10.05 9.72 2.09
C LEU A 77 9.99 9.88 0.56
N ARG A 78 9.19 10.84 0.07
CA ARG A 78 9.05 11.14 -1.36
C ARG A 78 9.61 12.52 -1.68
N ASP A 79 10.27 12.62 -2.82
CA ASP A 79 10.73 13.90 -3.37
C ASP A 79 9.56 14.69 -4.00
N PRO A 80 9.79 15.96 -4.44
CA PRO A 80 8.74 16.77 -5.08
C PRO A 80 8.15 16.18 -6.37
N ARG A 81 8.82 15.19 -7.00
CA ARG A 81 8.34 14.45 -8.17
C ARG A 81 7.65 13.13 -7.79
N GLY A 82 7.49 12.86 -6.49
CA GLY A 82 6.87 11.64 -5.96
C GLY A 82 7.78 10.42 -5.92
N ARG A 83 9.07 10.55 -6.24
CA ARG A 83 10.00 9.41 -6.25
C ARG A 83 10.34 8.99 -4.82
N PRO A 84 10.25 7.69 -4.49
CA PRO A 84 10.61 7.21 -3.16
C PRO A 84 12.12 7.27 -2.94
N GLY A 85 12.50 7.60 -1.70
CA GLY A 85 13.87 7.47 -1.22
C GLY A 85 14.28 6.01 -0.97
N PRO A 86 15.45 5.81 -0.36
CA PRO A 86 15.96 4.47 -0.03
C PRO A 86 15.10 3.78 1.05
N TRP A 87 15.24 2.46 1.15
CA TRP A 87 14.66 1.66 2.23
C TRP A 87 15.18 2.13 3.59
N THR A 88 14.27 2.59 4.45
CA THR A 88 14.57 3.15 5.77
C THR A 88 13.74 2.42 6.83
N PRO A 89 14.24 1.32 7.42
CA PRO A 89 13.49 0.56 8.42
C PRO A 89 13.39 1.32 9.74
N MET A 90 12.24 1.20 10.41
CA MET A 90 12.00 1.73 11.76
C MET A 90 12.41 0.69 12.82
N ARG A 91 12.69 1.15 14.03
CA ARG A 91 13.04 0.33 15.19
C ARG A 91 12.15 0.65 16.37
#